data_AF-A0A8T5F4B3-F1
#
_entry.id   AF-A0A8T5F4B3-F1
#
_cell.length_a   1.000
_cell.length_b   1.000
_cell.length_c   1.000
_cell.angle_alpha   90.00
_cell.angle_beta   90.00
_cell.angle_gamma   90.00
#
_symmetry.space_group_name_H-M   'P 1'
#
loop_
_entity.id
_entity.type
_entity.pdbx_description
1 polymer ?
#
loop_
_entity_poly.entity_id
_entity_poly.type
_entity_poly.pdbx_seq_one_letter_code
_entity_poly.pdbx_strand_id
1 'polypeptide(L)' 'MKVTVVNVRLPKKIVEWIDSLVEKDIYNSRSEAIRDFSRSYVIDNRGESNN' A
#
# COMPACT_ATOMS: atom_id res chain seq x y z
N MET A 1 -13.58 11.74 6.95
CA MET A 1 -12.49 10.76 7.20
C MET A 1 -11.23 11.53 7.54
N LYS A 2 -10.52 11.19 8.63
CA LYS A 2 -9.26 11.86 8.98
C LYS A 2 -8.11 11.20 8.24
N VAL A 3 -7.40 11.96 7.40
CA VAL A 3 -6.20 11.49 6.69
C VAL A 3 -4.97 11.95 7.47
N THR A 4 -4.03 11.04 7.71
CA THR A 4 -2.73 11.34 8.31
C THR A 4 -1.65 11.00 7.30
N VAL A 5 -0.71 11.92 7.11
CA VAL A 5 0.43 11.74 6.19
C VAL A 5 1.64 11.29 7.01
N VAL A 6 2.28 10.21 6.56
CA VAL A 6 3.50 9.68 7.17
C VAL A 6 4.57 9.53 6.09
N ASN A 7 5.82 9.80 6.46
CA ASN A 7 6.97 9.56 5.59
C ASN A 7 7.59 8.21 5.93
N VAL A 8 7.81 7.37 4.92
CA VAL A 8 8.40 6.04 5.06
C VAL A 8 9.61 5.91 4.15
N ARG A 9 10.68 5.30 4.65
CA ARG A 9 11.85 4.95 3.85
C ARG A 9 11.75 3.50 3.43
N LEU A 10 11.86 3.25 2.13
CA LEU A 10 11.80 1.91 1.55
C LEU A 10 13.01 1.66 0.65
N PRO A 11 13.41 0.40 0.43
CA PRO A 11 14.41 0.08 -0.56
C PRO A 11 14.00 0.57 -1.94
N LYS A 12 14.96 1.11 -2.71
CA LYS A 12 14.70 1.74 -4.02
C LYS A 12 13.91 0.84 -4.97
N LYS A 13 14.26 -0.45 -5.04
CA LYS A 13 13.58 -1.45 -5.89
C LYS A 13 12.08 -1.57 -5.58
N ILE A 14 11.69 -1.42 -4.32
CA ILE A 14 10.28 -1.48 -3.92
C ILE A 14 9.54 -0.22 -4.36
N VAL A 15 10.18 0.94 -4.23
CA VAL A 15 9.61 2.21 -4.72
C VAL A 15 9.42 2.16 -6.23
N GLU A 16 10.44 1.73 -6.98
CA GLU A 16 10.39 1.55 -8.43
C GLU A 16 9.28 0.56 -8.85
N TRP A 17 9.09 -0.52 -8.09
CA TRP A 17 8.01 -1.46 -8.34
C TRP A 17 6.62 -0.81 -8.13
N ILE A 18 6.41 -0.06 -7.04
CA ILE A 18 5.15 0.67 -6.79
C ILE A 18 4.90 1.71 -7.90
N ASP A 19 5.94 2.41 -8.32
CA ASP A 19 5.87 3.41 -9.40
C ASP A 19 5.40 2.79 -10.71
N SER A 20 5.90 1.59 -11.03
CA SER A 20 5.47 0.87 -12.22
C SER A 20 3.97 0.53 -12.23
N LEU A 21 3.32 0.44 -11.06
CA LEU A 21 1.87 0.21 -10.98
C LEU A 21 1.08 1.47 -11.34
N VAL A 22 1.60 2.64 -10.95
CA VAL A 22 1.00 3.92 -11.29
C VAL A 22 1.23 4.25 -12.77
N GLU A 23 2.44 4.02 -13.28
CA GLU A 23 2.78 4.24 -14.69
C GLU A 23 1.96 3.38 -15.65
N LYS A 24 1.53 2.20 -15.21
CA LYS A 24 0.64 1.30 -15.97
C LYS A 24 -0.85 1.59 -15.79
N ASP A 25 -1.19 2.68 -15.12
CA ASP A 25 -2.57 3.11 -14.85
C ASP A 25 -3.40 2.09 -14.05
N ILE A 26 -2.73 1.23 -13.27
CA ILE A 26 -3.39 0.26 -12.37
C ILE A 26 -3.91 0.99 -11.12
N TYR A 27 -3.20 2.02 -10.67
CA TYR A 27 -3.57 2.89 -9.56
C TYR A 27 -3.32 4.35 -9.91
N ASN A 28 -4.16 5.27 -9.41
CA ASN A 28 -4.02 6.70 -9.70
C ASN A 28 -2.87 7.36 -8.92
N SER A 29 -2.39 6.72 -7.85
CA SER A 29 -1.28 7.23 -7.04
C SER A 29 -0.59 6.16 -6.20
N ARG A 30 0.65 6.42 -5.78
CA ARG A 30 1.38 5.58 -4.80
C ARG A 30 0.57 5.38 -3.52
N SER A 31 -0.01 6.46 -3.00
CA SER A 31 -0.78 6.44 -1.75
C SER A 31 -2.07 5.63 -1.86
N GLU A 32 -2.65 5.52 -3.05
CA GLU A 32 -3.78 4.64 -3.30
C GLU A 32 -3.35 3.18 -3.28
N ALA A 33 -2.33 2.82 -4.06
CA ALA A 33 -1.76 1.47 -4.10
C ALA A 33 -1.37 0.99 -2.69
N ILE A 34 -0.60 1.80 -1.95
CA ILE A 34 -0.15 1.47 -0.60
C ILE A 34 -1.32 1.27 0.37
N ARG A 35 -2.35 2.12 0.30
CA ARG A 35 -3.54 1.99 1.17
C ARG A 35 -4.29 0.70 0.88
N ASP A 36 -4.38 0.31 -0.39
CA ASP A 36 -5.09 -0.91 -0.79
C ASP A 36 -4.36 -2.16 -0.31
N PHE A 37 -3.06 -2.26 -0.58
CA PHE A 37 -2.22 -3.35 -0.04
C PHE A 37 -2.26 -3.41 1.49
N SER A 38 -2.18 -2.27 2.17
CA SER A 38 -2.24 -2.23 3.63
C SER A 38 -3.61 -2.70 4.15
N ARG A 39 -4.70 -2.37 3.45
CA ARG A 39 -6.04 -2.84 3.81
C ARG A 39 -6.15 -4.35 3.65
N SER A 40 -5.71 -4.90 2.51
CA SER A 40 -5.71 -6.34 2.26
C SER A 40 -4.89 -7.07 3.32
N TYR A 41 -3.67 -6.60 3.58
CA TYR A 41 -2.81 -7.17 4.63
C TYR A 41 -3.50 -7.20 6.00
N VAL A 42 -4.11 -6.09 6.43
CA VAL A 42 -4.82 -6.04 7.72
C VAL A 42 -6.03 -6.98 7.74
N ILE A 43 -6.77 -7.12 6.64
CA ILE A 43 -7.91 -8.03 6.54
C ILE A 43 -7.44 -9.48 6.66
N ASP A 44 -6.41 -9.85 5.90
CA ASP A 44 -5.86 -11.20 5.86
C ASP A 44 -5.32 -11.62 7.24
N ASN A 45 -4.61 -10.72 7.92
CA ASN A 45 -4.02 -10.99 9.23
C ASN A 45 -5.03 -10.89 10.38
N ARG A 46 -6.19 -10.24 10.20
CA ARG A 46 -7.30 -10.28 11.18
C ARG A 46 -7.99 -11.64 11.22
N GLY A 47 -7.91 -12.43 10.14
CA GLY A 47 -8.42 -13.80 10.10
C GLY A 47 -7.64 -14.77 11.01
N GLU A 48 -6.37 -14.50 11.28
CA GLU A 48 -5.48 -15.38 12.07
C GLU A 48 -5.56 -15.14 13.59
N SER A 49 -6.16 -14.04 14.05
CA SER A 49 -6.27 -13.73 15.49
C SER A 49 -7.56 -14.24 16.16
N ASN A 50 -8.44 -14.92 15.44
CA ASN A 50 -9.72 -15.46 15.97
C ASN A 50 -9.78 -17.00 15.95
N ASN A 51 -8.66 -17.70 15.84
CA ASN A 51 -8.62 -19.17 15.83
C ASN A 51 -7.60 -19.72 16.82
#